data_AF-A0A949ZE86-F1
#
_entry.id   AF-A0A949ZE86-F1
#
_cell.length_a   1.000
_cell.length_b   1.000
_cell.length_c   1.000
_cell.angle_alpha   90.00
_cell.angle_beta   90.00
_cell.angle_gamma   90.00
#
_symmetry.space_group_name_H-M   'P 1'
#
loop_
_entity.id
_entity.type
_entity.pdbx_description
1 polymer ?
#
loop_
_entity_poly.entity_id
_entity_poly.type
_entity_poly.pdbx_seq_one_letter_code
_entity_poly.pdbx_strand_id
1 'polypeptide(L)'
;MPEPDRPPAETQISPVPVLLRFISCGLLALALGVIWRVTLAPARVGLASAFAGIFFLLLGFIVGGLLWYLRDARLRTRAPERIPDERLVFSFIVFAMMPFAVLIVVGAVWLLAFFIGAT
;
A
#
# COMPACT_ATOMS: atom_id res chain seq x y z
N MET A 1 40.07 -17.56 30.61
CA MET A 1 38.76 -18.18 30.32
C MET A 1 38.15 -17.41 29.16
N PRO A 2 37.99 -18.01 27.98
CA PRO A 2 37.27 -17.38 26.88
C PRO A 2 35.78 -17.26 27.22
N GLU A 3 35.22 -16.07 27.03
CA GLU A 3 33.81 -15.75 27.24
C GLU A 3 32.96 -16.50 26.19
N PRO A 4 31.87 -17.19 26.58
CA PRO A 4 31.05 -17.93 25.62
C PRO A 4 30.35 -16.96 24.67
N ASP A 5 30.51 -17.18 23.36
CA ASP A 5 29.79 -16.50 22.28
C ASP A 5 28.29 -16.49 22.60
N ARG A 6 27.76 -15.31 22.96
CA ARG A 6 26.32 -15.10 23.05
C ARG A 6 25.76 -15.17 21.62
N PRO A 7 24.70 -15.96 21.36
CA PRO A 7 24.06 -15.93 20.05
C PRO A 7 23.60 -14.49 19.76
N PRO A 8 23.68 -14.04 18.49
CA PRO A 8 23.23 -12.70 18.13
C PRO A 8 21.77 -12.57 18.56
N ALA A 9 21.47 -11.51 19.32
CA ALA A 9 20.13 -11.24 19.79
C ALA A 9 19.20 -11.20 18.57
N GLU A 10 18.29 -12.19 18.47
CA GLU A 10 17.23 -12.19 17.46
C GLU A 10 16.51 -10.85 17.56
N THR A 11 16.66 -10.04 16.51
CA THR A 11 15.98 -8.75 16.43
C THR A 11 14.50 -9.08 16.25
N GLN A 12 13.78 -9.12 17.37
CA GLN A 12 12.36 -9.42 17.39
C GLN A 12 11.62 -8.34 16.60
N ILE A 13 11.18 -8.67 15.38
CA ILE A 13 10.45 -7.75 14.51
C ILE A 13 9.09 -7.48 15.16
N SER A 14 8.95 -6.34 15.83
CA SER A 14 7.67 -5.94 16.42
C SER A 14 6.63 -5.75 15.30
N PRO A 15 5.48 -6.47 15.33
CA PRO A 15 4.46 -6.39 14.28
C PRO A 15 3.60 -5.12 14.37
N VAL A 16 3.61 -4.46 15.53
CA VAL A 16 2.82 -3.25 15.82
C VAL A 16 2.98 -2.13 14.77
N PRO A 17 4.20 -1.72 14.37
CA PRO A 17 4.37 -0.69 13.35
C PRO A 17 3.87 -1.11 11.96
N VAL A 18 3.87 -2.39 11.62
CA VAL A 18 3.32 -2.89 10.34
C VAL A 18 1.80 -2.80 10.36
N LEU A 19 1.17 -3.21 11.46
CA LEU A 19 -0.27 -3.12 11.63
C LEU A 19 -0.77 -1.68 11.55
N LEU A 20 -0.06 -0.73 12.18
CA LEU A 20 -0.41 0.69 12.12
C LEU A 20 -0.40 1.24 10.69
N ARG A 21 0.55 0.79 9.86
CA ARG A 21 0.62 1.14 8.43
C ARG A 21 -0.57 0.59 7.66
N PHE A 22 -0.92 -0.67 7.89
CA PHE A 22 -2.11 -1.28 7.28
C PHE A 22 -3.39 -0.51 7.62
N ILE A 23 -3.60 -0.19 8.90
CA ILE A 23 -4.78 0.56 9.34
C ILE A 23 -4.79 1.95 8.70
N SER A 24 -3.66 2.65 8.70
CA SER A 24 -3.56 4.00 8.12
C SER A 24 -3.82 4.00 6.61
N CYS A 25 -3.22 3.07 5.86
CA CYS A 25 -3.41 2.96 4.41
C CYS A 25 -4.84 2.52 4.07
N GLY A 26 -5.41 1.59 4.85
CA GLY A 26 -6.79 1.17 4.72
C GLY A 26 -7.78 2.31 4.96
N LEU A 27 -7.56 3.14 5.98
CA LEU A 27 -8.40 4.31 6.25
C LEU A 27 -8.33 5.34 5.11
N LEU A 28 -7.15 5.60 4.56
CA LEU A 28 -7.00 6.49 3.40
C LEU A 28 -7.66 5.92 2.15
N ALA A 29 -7.50 4.61 1.89
CA ALA A 29 -8.19 3.91 0.82
C ALA A 29 -9.70 4.12 0.93
N LEU A 30 -10.28 3.79 2.09
CA LEU A 30 -11.71 3.94 2.36
C LEU A 30 -12.16 5.40 2.20
N ALA A 31 -11.41 6.36 2.73
CA ALA A 31 -11.73 7.77 2.61
C ALA A 31 -11.82 8.21 1.13
N LEU A 32 -10.84 7.85 0.29
CA LEU A 32 -10.87 8.17 -1.13
C LEU A 32 -11.97 7.43 -1.89
N GLY A 33 -12.26 6.17 -1.53
CA GLY A 33 -13.41 5.43 -2.09
C GLY A 33 -14.75 6.09 -1.75
N VAL A 34 -14.92 6.56 -0.50
CA VAL A 34 -16.11 7.30 -0.06
C VAL A 34 -16.21 8.66 -0.75
N ILE A 35 -15.09 9.40 -0.86
CA ILE A 35 -15.05 10.67 -1.60
C ILE A 35 -15.51 10.46 -3.03
N TRP A 36 -14.98 9.45 -3.72
CA TRP A 36 -15.42 9.10 -5.07
C TRP A 36 -16.93 8.80 -5.11
N ARG A 37 -17.42 7.99 -4.17
CA ARG A 37 -18.84 7.63 -4.09
C ARG A 37 -19.76 8.84 -3.90
N VAL A 38 -19.34 9.84 -3.14
CA VAL A 38 -20.17 11.01 -2.80
C VAL A 38 -20.07 12.11 -3.87
N THR A 39 -18.92 12.25 -4.53
CA THR A 39 -18.65 13.38 -5.43
C THR A 39 -18.75 13.04 -6.92
N LEU A 40 -18.27 11.86 -7.32
CA LEU A 40 -18.03 11.49 -8.72
C LEU A 40 -18.88 10.30 -9.19
N ALA A 41 -19.41 9.49 -8.27
CA ALA A 41 -20.12 8.29 -8.65
C ALA A 41 -21.54 8.61 -9.17
N PRO A 42 -21.93 8.08 -10.34
CA PRO A 42 -23.29 8.19 -10.85
C PRO A 42 -24.28 7.40 -9.96
N ALA A 43 -25.56 7.82 -9.97
CA ALA A 43 -26.63 7.24 -9.15
C ALA A 43 -26.81 5.72 -9.34
N ARG A 44 -26.46 5.20 -10.54
CA ARG A 44 -26.32 3.77 -10.81
C ARG A 44 -24.86 3.44 -11.12
N VAL A 45 -24.30 2.49 -10.38
CA VAL A 45 -22.94 2.02 -10.63
C VAL A 45 -22.99 1.01 -11.76
N GLY A 46 -22.51 1.41 -12.94
CA GLY A 46 -22.24 0.48 -14.03
C GLY A 46 -20.83 -0.10 -13.92
N LEU A 47 -20.51 -1.06 -14.79
CA LEU A 47 -19.19 -1.73 -14.81
C LEU A 47 -18.03 -0.72 -14.90
N ALA A 48 -18.17 0.33 -15.71
CA ALA A 48 -17.15 1.37 -15.87
C ALA A 48 -16.98 2.24 -14.61
N SER A 49 -18.06 2.54 -13.87
CA SER A 49 -17.95 3.33 -12.64
C SER A 49 -17.48 2.50 -11.45
N ALA A 50 -17.76 1.19 -11.39
CA ALA A 50 -17.16 0.30 -10.39
C ALA A 50 -15.62 0.33 -10.45
N PHE A 51 -15.06 0.41 -11.66
CA PHE A 51 -13.63 0.55 -11.88
C PHE A 51 -13.03 1.85 -11.34
N ALA A 52 -13.73 2.96 -11.54
CA ALA A 52 -13.32 4.24 -10.95
C ALA A 52 -13.29 4.14 -9.42
N GLY A 53 -14.26 3.48 -8.80
CA GLY A 53 -14.26 3.26 -7.35
C GLY A 53 -13.06 2.43 -6.86
N ILE A 54 -12.74 1.32 -7.54
CA ILE A 54 -11.57 0.50 -7.23
C ILE A 54 -10.27 1.29 -7.40
N PHE A 55 -10.17 2.09 -8.46
CA PHE A 55 -9.04 2.98 -8.69
C PHE A 55 -8.85 3.96 -7.53
N PHE A 56 -9.91 4.64 -7.08
CA PHE A 56 -9.83 5.57 -5.96
C PHE A 56 -9.47 4.90 -4.63
N LEU A 57 -10.00 3.70 -4.36
CA LEU A 57 -9.64 2.90 -3.19
C LEU A 57 -8.14 2.54 -3.20
N LEU A 58 -7.66 1.98 -4.32
CA LEU A 58 -6.27 1.57 -4.46
C LEU A 58 -5.32 2.77 -4.48
N LEU A 59 -5.73 3.89 -5.07
CA LEU A 59 -4.96 5.13 -5.06
C LEU A 59 -4.77 5.63 -3.63
N GLY A 60 -5.80 5.62 -2.78
CA GLY A 60 -5.66 6.01 -1.38
C GLY A 60 -4.74 5.09 -0.59
N PHE A 61 -4.77 3.79 -0.89
CA PHE A 61 -3.84 2.83 -0.30
C PHE A 61 -2.38 3.11 -0.73
N ILE A 62 -2.13 3.31 -2.03
CA ILE A 62 -0.80 3.63 -2.59
C ILE A 62 -0.27 4.94 -2.00
N VAL A 63 -1.09 5.99 -1.93
CA VAL A 63 -0.70 7.28 -1.34
C VAL A 63 -0.34 7.10 0.14
N GLY A 64 -1.13 6.34 0.90
CA GLY A 64 -0.81 6.01 2.29
C GLY A 64 0.54 5.29 2.43
N GLY A 65 0.81 4.31 1.58
CA GLY A 65 2.08 3.59 1.53
C GLY A 65 3.26 4.50 1.19
N LEU A 66 3.08 5.37 0.20
CA LEU A 66 4.12 6.32 -0.25
C LEU A 66 4.44 7.36 0.83
N LEU A 67 3.43 7.89 1.53
CA LEU A 67 3.64 8.81 2.66
C LEU A 67 4.43 8.17 3.79
N TRP A 68 4.16 6.90 4.10
CA TRP A 68 4.93 6.13 5.08
C TRP A 68 6.36 5.89 4.62
N TYR A 69 6.57 5.54 3.35
CA TYR A 69 7.90 5.41 2.76
C TYR A 69 8.70 6.72 2.84
N LEU A 70 8.09 7.84 2.44
CA LEU A 70 8.68 9.18 2.52
C LEU A 70 9.03 9.55 3.97
N ARG A 71 8.15 9.24 4.93
CA ARG A 71 8.42 9.46 6.36
C ARG A 71 9.61 8.65 6.83
N ASP A 72 9.65 7.35 6.53
CA ASP A 72 10.75 6.47 6.93
C ASP A 72 12.07 6.88 6.26
N ALA A 73 12.05 7.23 4.97
CA ALA A 73 13.22 7.73 4.25
C ALA A 73 13.76 9.05 4.85
N ARG A 74 12.87 9.97 5.24
CA ARG A 74 13.24 11.22 5.96
C ARG A 74 13.77 10.97 7.37
N LEU A 75 13.27 9.95 8.06
CA LEU A 75 13.80 9.58 9.37
C LEU A 75 15.18 8.93 9.24
N ARG A 76 15.39 8.12 8.21
CA ARG A 76 16.69 7.51 7.91
C ARG A 76 17.76 8.55 7.59
N THR A 77 17.46 9.57 6.78
CA THR A 77 18.43 10.64 6.51
C THR A 77 18.85 11.41 7.76
N ARG A 78 18.02 11.42 8.81
CA ARG A 78 18.33 12.05 10.11
C ARG A 78 18.96 11.11 11.12
N ALA A 79 18.67 9.80 11.07
CA ALA A 79 19.12 8.80 12.04
C ALA A 79 19.32 7.42 11.35
N PRO A 80 20.45 7.20 10.67
CA PRO A 80 20.66 6.03 9.82
C PRO A 80 20.71 4.71 10.59
N GLU A 81 21.11 4.70 11.86
CA GLU A 81 21.23 3.47 12.66
C GLU A 81 19.90 2.89 13.17
N ARG A 82 18.80 3.66 13.11
CA ARG A 82 17.52 3.24 13.69
C ARG A 82 16.61 2.45 12.74
N ILE A 83 16.88 2.45 11.44
CA ILE A 83 16.00 1.83 10.45
C ILE A 83 16.79 0.92 9.50
N PRO A 84 16.65 -0.41 9.61
CA PRO A 84 17.26 -1.34 8.66
C PRO A 84 16.61 -1.22 7.27
N ASP A 85 17.45 -1.29 6.23
CA ASP A 85 17.04 -1.10 4.83
C ASP A 85 15.99 -2.10 4.36
N GLU A 86 16.10 -3.34 4.82
CA GLU A 86 15.19 -4.44 4.51
C GLU A 86 13.75 -4.10 4.89
N ARG A 87 13.54 -3.42 6.03
CA ARG A 87 12.22 -3.03 6.51
C ARG A 87 11.61 -1.91 5.66
N LEU A 88 12.45 -1.02 5.13
CA LEU A 88 12.05 0.11 4.28
C LEU A 88 11.63 -0.41 2.89
N VAL A 89 12.43 -1.32 2.33
CA VAL A 89 12.14 -2.01 1.06
C VAL A 89 10.90 -2.91 1.19
N PHE A 90 10.79 -3.69 2.26
CA PHE A 90 9.62 -4.54 2.51
C PHE A 90 8.33 -3.72 2.60
N SER A 91 8.34 -2.62 3.37
CA SER A 91 7.18 -1.74 3.45
C SER A 91 6.86 -1.11 2.09
N PHE A 92 7.84 -0.67 1.31
CA PHE A 92 7.60 -0.12 -0.02
C PHE A 92 6.94 -1.15 -0.95
N ILE A 93 7.47 -2.38 -0.97
CA ILE A 93 6.93 -3.45 -1.82
C ILE A 93 5.49 -3.78 -1.42
N VAL A 94 5.22 -3.99 -0.14
CA VAL A 94 3.91 -4.42 0.34
C VAL A 94 2.85 -3.31 0.24
N PHE A 95 3.21 -2.07 0.55
CA PHE A 95 2.24 -0.97 0.65
C PHE A 95 2.12 -0.09 -0.61
N ALA A 96 3.08 -0.17 -1.54
CA ALA A 96 3.03 0.61 -2.78
C ALA A 96 3.06 -0.29 -4.03
N MET A 97 4.02 -1.21 -4.13
CA MET A 97 4.17 -2.02 -5.36
C MET A 97 3.06 -3.07 -5.52
N MET A 98 2.72 -3.82 -4.47
CA MET A 98 1.63 -4.81 -4.49
C MET A 98 0.27 -4.21 -4.89
N PRO A 99 -0.24 -3.13 -4.24
CA PRO A 99 -1.51 -2.53 -4.62
C PRO A 99 -1.47 -1.93 -6.03
N PHE A 100 -0.31 -1.42 -6.48
CA PHE A 100 -0.13 -0.97 -7.85
C PHE A 100 -0.19 -2.14 -8.85
N ALA A 101 0.45 -3.27 -8.54
CA ALA A 101 0.35 -4.49 -9.36
C ALA A 101 -1.09 -5.00 -9.43
N VAL A 102 -1.82 -5.00 -8.30
CA VAL A 102 -3.25 -5.32 -8.27
C VAL A 102 -4.04 -4.37 -9.17
N LEU A 103 -3.73 -3.06 -9.13
CA LEU A 103 -4.37 -2.07 -10.00
C LEU A 103 -4.13 -2.34 -11.49
N ILE A 104 -2.91 -2.74 -11.87
CA ILE A 104 -2.58 -3.14 -13.25
C ILE A 104 -3.39 -4.39 -13.65
N VAL A 105 -3.42 -5.42 -12.81
CA VAL A 105 -4.16 -6.66 -13.09
C VAL A 105 -5.65 -6.38 -13.26
N VAL A 106 -6.23 -5.61 -12.34
CA VAL A 106 -7.62 -5.19 -12.38
C VAL A 106 -7.89 -4.40 -13.67
N GLY A 107 -7.03 -3.43 -14.02
CA GLY A 107 -7.13 -2.68 -15.26
C GLY A 107 -6.98 -3.53 -16.53
N ALA A 108 -6.10 -4.54 -16.52
CA ALA A 108 -5.90 -5.45 -17.65
C ALA A 108 -7.13 -6.35 -17.87
N VAL A 109 -7.69 -6.92 -16.79
CA VAL A 109 -8.91 -7.71 -16.84
C VAL A 109 -10.08 -6.88 -17.37
N TRP A 110 -10.18 -5.63 -16.97
CA TRP A 110 -11.17 -4.70 -17.50
C TRP A 110 -11.02 -4.46 -18.99
N LEU A 111 -9.80 -4.16 -19.42
CA LEU A 111 -9.48 -3.89 -20.82
C LEU A 111 -9.88 -5.10 -21.68
N LEU A 112 -9.52 -6.31 -21.22
CA LEU A 112 -9.87 -7.56 -21.87
C LEU A 112 -11.39 -7.76 -21.94
N ALA A 113 -12.11 -7.54 -20.83
CA ALA A 113 -13.57 -7.63 -20.80
C ALA A 113 -14.22 -6.61 -21.72
N PHE A 114 -13.68 -5.39 -21.80
CA PHE A 114 -14.13 -4.36 -22.72
C PHE A 114 -13.93 -4.78 -24.18
N PHE A 115 -12.77 -5.33 -24.54
CA PHE A 115 -12.52 -5.82 -25.90
C PHE A 115 -13.41 -7.00 -26.28
N ILE A 116 -13.64 -7.96 -25.38
CA ILE A 116 -14.52 -9.12 -25.63
C ILE A 116 -15.99 -8.68 -25.71
N GLY A 117 -16.43 -7.72 -24.89
CA GLY A 117 -17.82 -7.24 -24.89
C GLY A 117 -18.13 -6.19 -25.95
N ALA A 118 -17.09 -5.57 -26.55
CA ALA A 118 -17.23 -4.63 -27.65
C ALA A 118 -17.18 -5.29 -29.04
N THR A 119 -16.75 -6.56 -29.10
CA THR A 119 -16.89 -7.45 -30.26
C THR A 119 -18.18 -8.26 -30.17
#